data_AF-A0A421GQK0-F1
#
_entry.id   AF-A0A421GQK0-F1
#
_cell.length_a   1.000
_cell.length_b   1.000
_cell.length_c   1.000
_cell.angle_alpha   90.00
_cell.angle_beta   90.00
_cell.angle_gamma   90.00
#
_symmetry.space_group_name_H-M   'P 1'
#
loop_
_entity.id
_entity.type
_entity.pdbx_description
1 polymer ?
#
loop_
_entity_poly.entity_id
_entity_poly.type
_entity_poly.pdbx_seq_one_letter_code
_entity_poly.pdbx_strand_id
1 'polypeptide(L)'
;MGLVYQTIGMMGSFVIASSLVPQMHKVYKTKSTKDISLRFQVLYVFGLALILVYGFGEDLWPIFVPATVEELAAIVMLGMKLYYDHWSTKPGAVGTDESGDLELDQLHAAFFDFIPHKMGLAYQTIGMMGSFVIASSLVPQMHKVYKTKSAKDISLRFQVLYVFGLALILVYGFGEDLWPIFVPATVEELAAIVMLGMKLYYDHWSTKPGAVGTDESGDLELGIESPLSKSESNFNAMTKSA
;
A
#
# COMPACT_ATOMS: atom_id res chain seq x y z
N MET A 1 26.03 -25.11 3.97
CA MET A 1 25.52 -23.88 3.33
C MET A 1 24.02 -23.74 3.51
N GLY A 2 23.20 -24.75 3.22
CA GLY A 2 21.73 -24.62 3.28
C GLY A 2 21.12 -24.13 4.61
N LEU A 3 21.64 -24.56 5.77
CA LEU A 3 21.12 -24.07 7.07
C LEU A 3 21.25 -22.54 7.24
N VAL A 4 22.32 -21.95 6.68
CA VAL A 4 22.54 -20.48 6.75
C VAL A 4 21.47 -19.77 5.92
N TYR A 5 21.22 -20.23 4.70
CA TYR A 5 20.20 -19.64 3.83
C TYR A 5 18.80 -19.84 4.40
N GLN A 6 18.45 -21.02 4.92
CA GLN A 6 17.15 -21.24 5.58
C GLN A 6 16.93 -20.29 6.77
N THR A 7 17.98 -20.02 7.55
CA THR A 7 17.92 -19.04 8.65
C THR A 7 17.67 -17.64 8.12
N ILE A 8 18.37 -17.23 7.06
CA ILE A 8 18.20 -15.94 6.40
C ILE A 8 16.78 -15.81 5.83
N GLY A 9 16.27 -16.85 5.17
CA GLY A 9 14.92 -16.90 4.61
C GLY A 9 13.86 -16.73 5.70
N MET A 10 13.97 -17.50 6.79
CA MET A 10 13.07 -17.35 7.95
C MET A 10 13.13 -15.93 8.52
N MET A 11 14.34 -15.38 8.73
CA MET A 11 14.49 -14.01 9.22
C MET A 11 13.86 -12.99 8.28
N GLY A 12 14.08 -13.12 6.97
CA GLY A 12 13.49 -12.26 5.94
C GLY A 12 11.97 -12.28 5.99
N SER A 13 11.36 -13.46 5.91
CA SER A 13 9.91 -13.61 5.91
C SER A 13 9.28 -13.12 7.22
N PHE A 14 9.94 -13.35 8.38
CA PHE A 14 9.47 -12.81 9.66
C PHE A 14 9.57 -11.29 9.74
N VAL A 15 10.64 -10.71 9.18
CA VAL A 15 10.78 -9.25 9.10
C VAL A 15 9.66 -8.67 8.25
N ILE A 16 9.36 -9.27 7.08
CA ILE A 16 8.24 -8.86 6.22
C ILE A 16 6.92 -8.94 6.99
N ALA A 17 6.59 -10.08 7.62
CA ALA A 17 5.37 -10.24 8.41
C ALA A 17 5.27 -9.19 9.54
N SER A 18 6.37 -8.94 10.26
CA SER A 18 6.43 -7.95 11.33
C SER A 18 6.29 -6.51 10.83
N SER A 19 6.63 -6.23 9.56
CA SER A 19 6.55 -4.90 8.97
C SER A 19 5.11 -4.38 8.88
N LEU A 20 4.12 -5.27 8.82
CA LEU A 20 2.70 -4.89 8.82
C LEU A 20 2.26 -4.32 10.17
N VAL A 21 2.93 -4.66 11.28
CA VAL A 21 2.60 -4.15 12.62
C VAL A 21 2.70 -2.61 12.71
N PRO A 22 3.81 -1.95 12.34
CA PRO A 22 3.87 -0.49 12.35
C PRO A 22 2.92 0.16 11.34
N GLN A 23 2.50 -0.54 10.26
CA GLN A 23 1.48 -0.04 9.34
C GLN A 23 0.10 -0.06 10.01
N MET A 24 -0.31 -1.19 10.57
CA MET A 24 -1.57 -1.34 11.30
C MET A 24 -1.66 -0.37 12.48
N HIS A 25 -0.59 -0.25 13.27
CA HIS A 25 -0.53 0.70 14.38
C HIS A 25 -0.73 2.14 13.91
N LYS A 26 -0.13 2.53 12.77
CA LYS A 26 -0.31 3.88 12.22
C LYS A 26 -1.76 4.13 11.85
N VAL A 27 -2.40 3.20 11.14
CA VAL A 27 -3.82 3.30 10.75
C VAL A 27 -4.72 3.34 11.97
N TYR A 28 -4.46 2.51 12.99
CA TYR A 28 -5.21 2.55 14.23
C TYR A 28 -5.10 3.90 14.94
N LYS A 29 -3.92 4.54 14.90
CA LYS A 29 -3.70 5.85 15.52
C LYS A 29 -4.31 7.01 14.71
N THR A 30 -4.17 7.00 13.38
CA THR A 30 -4.63 8.09 12.51
C THR A 30 -6.09 7.96 12.11
N LYS A 31 -6.68 6.77 12.24
CA LYS A 31 -8.06 6.46 11.80
C LYS A 31 -8.28 6.77 10.32
N SER A 32 -7.21 6.74 9.52
CA SER A 32 -7.22 7.12 8.10
C SER A 32 -6.44 6.11 7.26
N THR A 33 -7.03 5.75 6.12
CA THR A 33 -6.51 4.83 5.10
C THR A 33 -6.59 5.42 3.70
N LYS A 34 -6.66 6.77 3.61
CA LYS A 34 -6.89 7.52 2.38
C LYS A 34 -5.80 7.27 1.37
N ASP A 35 -4.53 7.20 1.79
CA ASP A 35 -3.40 6.97 0.88
C ASP A 35 -3.14 5.48 0.58
N ILE A 36 -3.83 4.57 1.27
CA ILE A 36 -3.69 3.12 1.09
C ILE A 36 -4.68 2.65 0.02
N SER A 37 -4.20 1.91 -0.98
CA SER A 37 -5.01 1.43 -2.11
C SER A 37 -5.75 0.15 -1.75
N LEU A 38 -7.07 0.11 -2.03
CA LEU A 38 -7.88 -1.10 -1.78
C LEU A 38 -7.47 -2.22 -2.74
N ARG A 39 -7.23 -1.85 -4.01
CA ARG A 39 -6.77 -2.78 -5.04
C ARG A 39 -5.44 -3.43 -4.68
N PHE A 40 -4.52 -2.65 -4.09
CA PHE A 40 -3.28 -3.20 -3.54
C PHE A 40 -3.57 -4.27 -2.48
N GLN A 41 -4.38 -3.95 -1.47
CA GLN A 41 -4.67 -4.88 -0.37
C GLN A 41 -5.31 -6.19 -0.85
N VAL A 42 -6.28 -6.13 -1.76
CA VAL A 42 -6.94 -7.32 -2.31
C VAL A 42 -5.98 -8.18 -3.12
N LEU A 43 -5.18 -7.55 -4.00
CA LEU A 43 -4.19 -8.27 -4.80
C LEU A 43 -3.08 -8.86 -3.93
N TYR A 44 -2.67 -8.16 -2.88
CA TYR A 44 -1.65 -8.60 -1.95
C TYR A 44 -2.06 -9.86 -1.19
N VAL A 45 -3.26 -9.86 -0.58
CA VAL A 45 -3.86 -11.03 0.08
C VAL A 45 -3.99 -12.20 -0.91
N PHE A 46 -4.52 -11.95 -2.11
CA PHE A 46 -4.64 -13.00 -3.12
C PHE A 46 -3.28 -13.59 -3.55
N GLY A 47 -2.27 -12.75 -3.75
CA GLY A 47 -0.92 -13.17 -4.10
C GLY A 47 -0.25 -14.00 -3.00
N LEU A 48 -0.40 -13.58 -1.73
CA LEU A 48 0.10 -14.32 -0.57
C LEU A 48 -0.56 -15.69 -0.42
N ALA A 49 -1.87 -15.80 -0.66
CA ALA A 49 -2.56 -17.09 -0.69
C ALA A 49 -1.96 -18.06 -1.73
N LEU A 50 -1.58 -17.57 -2.91
CA LEU A 50 -0.89 -18.38 -3.93
C LEU A 50 0.53 -18.78 -3.49
N ILE A 51 1.27 -17.87 -2.86
CA ILE A 51 2.59 -18.19 -2.30
C ILE A 51 2.50 -19.25 -1.20
N LEU A 52 1.44 -19.23 -0.38
CA LEU A 52 1.21 -20.25 0.64
C LEU A 52 0.99 -21.64 0.04
N VAL A 53 0.20 -21.74 -1.03
CA VAL A 53 0.01 -23.00 -1.76
C VAL A 53 1.33 -23.52 -2.33
N TYR A 54 2.14 -22.63 -2.91
CA TYR A 54 3.46 -22.96 -3.43
C TYR A 54 4.42 -23.41 -2.32
N GLY A 55 4.54 -22.62 -1.25
CA GLY A 55 5.46 -22.89 -0.15
C GLY A 55 5.11 -24.17 0.60
N PHE A 56 3.83 -24.49 0.74
CA PHE A 56 3.39 -25.77 1.27
C PHE A 56 3.66 -26.94 0.30
N GLY A 57 3.35 -26.75 -0.99
CA GLY A 57 3.52 -27.80 -2.02
C GLY A 57 4.97 -28.19 -2.30
N GLU A 58 5.91 -27.25 -2.12
CA GLU A 58 7.37 -27.47 -2.29
C GLU A 58 8.10 -27.65 -0.95
N ASP A 59 7.38 -27.82 0.18
CA ASP A 59 7.96 -27.98 1.51
C ASP A 59 8.99 -26.87 1.90
N LEU A 60 8.71 -25.62 1.50
CA LEU A 60 9.57 -24.46 1.74
C LEU A 60 9.24 -23.80 3.09
N TRP A 61 9.64 -24.46 4.18
CA TRP A 61 9.45 -23.99 5.57
C TRP A 61 9.82 -22.53 5.82
N PRO A 62 10.95 -21.99 5.27
CA PRO A 62 11.33 -20.60 5.43
C PRO A 62 10.35 -19.57 4.87
N ILE A 63 9.48 -19.99 3.94
CA ILE A 63 8.51 -19.14 3.27
C ILE A 63 7.11 -19.38 3.84
N PHE A 64 6.63 -20.62 3.86
CA PHE A 64 5.22 -20.84 4.18
C PHE A 64 4.90 -20.51 5.64
N VAL A 65 5.78 -20.84 6.60
CA VAL A 65 5.49 -20.61 8.03
C VAL A 65 5.29 -19.12 8.30
N PRO A 66 6.19 -18.20 7.93
CA PRO A 66 5.98 -16.79 8.23
C PRO A 66 4.94 -16.16 7.30
N ALA A 67 4.77 -16.66 6.06
CA ALA A 67 3.71 -16.20 5.16
C ALA A 67 2.29 -16.45 5.72
N THR A 68 2.08 -17.49 6.56
CA THR A 68 0.78 -17.68 7.21
C THR A 68 0.47 -16.55 8.20
N VAL A 69 1.49 -16.10 8.95
CA VAL A 69 1.37 -14.98 9.87
C VAL A 69 1.15 -13.67 9.11
N GLU A 70 1.86 -13.52 7.99
CA GLU A 70 1.73 -12.37 7.11
C GLU A 70 0.34 -12.27 6.46
N GLU A 71 -0.20 -13.38 5.95
CA GLU A 71 -1.54 -13.44 5.36
C GLU A 71 -2.61 -13.03 6.37
N LEU A 72 -2.52 -13.52 7.61
CA LEU A 72 -3.42 -13.11 8.69
C LEU A 72 -3.31 -11.60 8.97
N ALA A 73 -2.10 -11.07 9.04
CA ALA A 73 -1.88 -9.63 9.24
C ALA A 73 -2.39 -8.79 8.04
N ALA A 74 -2.26 -9.30 6.81
CA ALA A 74 -2.76 -8.67 5.60
C ALA A 74 -4.29 -8.64 5.56
N ILE A 75 -4.96 -9.74 5.96
CA ILE A 75 -6.42 -9.80 6.11
C ILE A 75 -6.89 -8.80 7.18
N VAL A 76 -6.20 -8.70 8.31
CA VAL A 76 -6.50 -7.69 9.35
C VAL A 76 -6.36 -6.27 8.79
N MET A 77 -5.28 -5.99 8.05
CA MET A 77 -5.05 -4.68 7.44
C MET A 77 -6.13 -4.34 6.39
N LEU A 78 -6.55 -5.32 5.57
CA LEU A 78 -7.68 -5.17 4.65
C LEU A 78 -8.99 -4.87 5.41
N GLY A 79 -9.26 -5.59 6.51
CA GLY A 79 -10.42 -5.34 7.37
C GLY A 79 -10.41 -3.94 7.98
N MET A 80 -9.25 -3.49 8.49
CA MET A 80 -9.07 -2.12 8.98
C MET A 80 -9.35 -1.09 7.89
N LYS A 81 -8.89 -1.36 6.67
CA LYS A 81 -9.14 -0.49 5.53
C LYS A 81 -10.62 -0.38 5.20
N LEU A 82 -11.35 -1.50 5.11
CA LEU A 82 -12.79 -1.48 4.85
C LEU A 82 -13.56 -0.75 5.96
N TYR A 83 -13.18 -0.95 7.22
CA TYR A 83 -13.80 -0.29 8.36
C TYR A 83 -13.61 1.24 8.34
N TYR A 84 -12.37 1.71 8.17
CA TYR A 84 -12.08 3.15 8.20
C TYR A 84 -12.51 3.87 6.91
N ASP A 85 -12.49 3.19 5.76
CA ASP A 85 -13.05 3.74 4.52
C ASP A 85 -14.58 3.92 4.71
N HIS A 86 -15.30 2.92 5.23
CA HIS A 86 -16.75 3.04 5.50
C HIS A 86 -17.09 4.11 6.55
N TRP A 87 -16.23 4.29 7.57
CA TRP A 87 -16.40 5.35 8.57
C TRP A 87 -16.17 6.75 7.97
N SER A 88 -15.28 6.88 6.98
CA SER A 88 -15.02 8.13 6.28
C SER A 88 -16.09 8.51 5.25
N THR A 89 -16.97 7.57 4.87
CA THR A 89 -18.00 7.75 3.83
C THR A 89 -19.41 8.00 4.37
N LYS A 90 -19.63 8.20 5.69
CA LYS A 90 -20.94 8.67 6.18
C LYS A 90 -21.25 10.05 5.59
N PRO A 91 -22.29 10.20 4.76
CA PRO A 91 -22.51 11.46 4.09
C PRO A 91 -23.78 12.17 4.61
N GLY A 92 -23.67 13.46 4.91
CA GLY A 92 -24.67 14.38 4.38
C GLY A 92 -24.43 14.53 2.87
N ALA A 93 -24.74 13.50 2.08
CA ALA A 93 -24.69 13.50 0.61
C ALA A 93 -25.33 12.21 0.06
N VAL A 94 -26.32 12.41 -0.79
CA VAL A 94 -26.99 11.43 -1.64
C VAL A 94 -26.06 10.97 -2.78
N GLY A 95 -26.17 9.70 -3.19
CA GLY A 95 -25.61 9.21 -4.47
C GLY A 95 -25.41 7.68 -4.56
N THR A 96 -26.48 6.99 -4.94
CA THR A 96 -26.65 5.67 -5.59
C THR A 96 -25.54 4.60 -5.57
N ASP A 97 -25.89 3.47 -4.93
CA ASP A 97 -25.82 2.05 -5.33
C ASP A 97 -24.83 1.62 -6.43
N GLU A 98 -23.98 0.63 -6.10
CA GLU A 98 -23.97 -0.70 -6.73
C GLU A 98 -23.50 -1.74 -5.68
N SER A 99 -24.45 -2.54 -5.17
CA SER A 99 -24.20 -3.71 -4.33
C SER A 99 -24.00 -4.94 -5.21
N GLY A 100 -22.78 -5.48 -5.23
CA GLY A 100 -22.51 -6.82 -5.73
C GLY A 100 -22.49 -7.79 -4.56
N ASP A 101 -23.56 -8.56 -4.38
CA ASP A 101 -23.63 -9.63 -3.40
C ASP A 101 -22.67 -10.76 -3.83
N LEU A 102 -21.71 -11.10 -2.96
CA LEU A 102 -20.81 -12.23 -3.12
C LEU A 102 -21.35 -13.39 -2.30
N GLU A 103 -21.93 -14.40 -2.97
CA GLU A 103 -22.30 -15.66 -2.34
C GLU A 103 -21.04 -16.47 -2.01
N LEU A 104 -20.78 -16.64 -0.70
CA LEU A 104 -19.59 -17.29 -0.13
C LEU A 104 -19.83 -18.75 0.28
N ASP A 105 -20.55 -19.55 -0.53
CA ASP A 105 -20.89 -20.94 -0.14
C ASP A 105 -20.63 -22.04 -1.17
N GLN A 106 -19.90 -21.77 -2.26
CA GLN A 106 -19.49 -22.82 -3.23
C GLN A 106 -17.98 -22.95 -3.44
N LEU A 107 -17.17 -22.07 -2.84
CA LEU A 107 -15.72 -22.02 -3.10
C LEU A 107 -14.89 -23.01 -2.26
N HIS A 108 -15.44 -23.54 -1.16
CA HIS A 108 -14.71 -24.39 -0.24
C HIS A 108 -14.64 -25.87 -0.67
N ALA A 109 -15.61 -26.37 -1.45
CA ALA A 109 -15.63 -27.78 -1.83
C ALA A 109 -14.80 -28.10 -3.09
N ALA A 110 -14.60 -27.13 -3.99
CA ALA A 110 -13.84 -27.34 -5.23
C ALA A 110 -12.32 -27.12 -5.07
N PHE A 111 -11.88 -26.40 -4.03
CA PHE A 111 -10.47 -26.06 -3.81
C PHE A 111 -9.65 -27.26 -3.27
N PHE A 112 -10.27 -28.15 -2.50
CA PHE A 112 -9.57 -29.25 -1.84
C PHE A 112 -9.52 -30.56 -2.67
N ASP A 113 -10.42 -30.77 -3.63
CA ASP A 113 -10.48 -32.00 -4.44
C ASP A 113 -9.69 -31.94 -5.78
N PHE A 114 -9.02 -30.82 -6.08
CA PHE A 114 -8.22 -30.64 -7.30
C PHE A 114 -6.70 -30.64 -7.00
N ILE A 115 -6.21 -31.47 -6.08
CA ILE A 115 -4.77 -31.58 -5.82
C ILE A 115 -4.25 -32.95 -6.26
N PRO A 116 -3.97 -33.15 -7.57
CA PRO A 116 -3.36 -34.39 -8.05
C PRO A 116 -1.87 -34.44 -7.66
N HIS A 117 -1.40 -35.51 -7.01
CA HIS A 117 -0.04 -35.71 -6.46
C HIS A 117 1.14 -35.84 -7.47
N LYS A 118 1.16 -35.08 -8.58
CA LYS A 118 2.32 -35.03 -9.51
C LYS A 118 2.65 -33.57 -9.91
N MET A 119 3.20 -32.78 -8.97
CA MET A 119 3.01 -31.30 -8.98
C MET A 119 4.26 -30.41 -8.95
N GLY A 120 5.47 -30.86 -9.27
CA GLY A 120 6.62 -29.94 -9.30
C GLY A 120 6.41 -28.73 -10.24
N LEU A 121 5.87 -28.94 -11.44
CA LEU A 121 5.62 -27.86 -12.40
C LEU A 121 4.40 -26.98 -12.03
N ALA A 122 3.36 -27.59 -11.45
CA ALA A 122 2.13 -26.90 -11.10
C ALA A 122 2.35 -25.92 -9.94
N TYR A 123 3.04 -26.35 -8.89
CA TYR A 123 3.38 -25.48 -7.77
C TYR A 123 4.30 -24.34 -8.21
N GLN A 124 5.32 -24.60 -9.04
CA GLN A 124 6.17 -23.54 -9.60
C GLN A 124 5.38 -22.47 -10.37
N THR A 125 4.37 -22.90 -11.15
CA THR A 125 3.49 -21.97 -11.87
C THR A 125 2.68 -21.11 -10.90
N ILE A 126 2.12 -21.72 -9.85
CA ILE A 126 1.36 -21.03 -8.79
C ILE A 126 2.26 -20.04 -8.04
N GLY A 127 3.48 -20.45 -7.67
CA GLY A 127 4.44 -19.62 -6.95
C GLY A 127 4.87 -18.40 -7.75
N MET A 128 5.17 -18.58 -9.04
CA MET A 128 5.46 -17.45 -9.94
C MET A 128 4.25 -16.52 -10.07
N MET A 129 3.06 -17.06 -10.30
CA MET A 129 1.83 -16.27 -10.42
C MET A 129 1.59 -15.45 -9.15
N GLY A 130 1.67 -16.07 -7.97
CA GLY A 130 1.52 -15.40 -6.69
C GLY A 130 2.52 -14.25 -6.51
N SER A 131 3.80 -14.53 -6.77
CA SER A 131 4.86 -13.53 -6.61
C SER A 131 4.74 -12.37 -7.61
N PHE A 132 4.35 -12.63 -8.86
CA PHE A 132 4.07 -11.56 -9.83
C PHE A 132 2.81 -10.77 -9.48
N VAL A 133 1.77 -11.41 -8.92
CA VAL A 133 0.59 -10.72 -8.41
C VAL A 133 0.98 -9.77 -7.28
N ILE A 134 1.78 -10.20 -6.31
CA ILE A 134 2.29 -9.35 -5.23
C ILE A 134 3.09 -8.17 -5.80
N ALA A 135 4.08 -8.42 -6.67
CA ALA A 135 4.87 -7.36 -7.29
C ALA A 135 3.97 -6.35 -8.05
N SER A 136 3.00 -6.84 -8.81
CA SER A 136 2.06 -6.01 -9.55
C SER A 136 1.11 -5.21 -8.64
N SER A 137 0.82 -5.71 -7.44
CA SER A 137 -0.05 -5.04 -6.46
C SER A 137 0.52 -3.69 -5.99
N LEU A 138 1.85 -3.52 -6.03
CA LEU A 138 2.48 -2.24 -5.71
C LEU A 138 2.15 -1.14 -6.72
N VAL A 139 1.81 -1.49 -7.97
CA VAL A 139 1.44 -0.53 -9.01
C VAL A 139 0.21 0.31 -8.64
N PRO A 140 -0.95 -0.26 -8.29
CA PRO A 140 -2.10 0.54 -7.85
C PRO A 140 -1.84 1.31 -6.55
N GLN A 141 -0.92 0.86 -5.68
CA GLN A 141 -0.51 1.61 -4.50
C GLN A 141 0.31 2.86 -4.88
N MET A 142 1.34 2.70 -5.70
CA MET A 142 2.15 3.79 -6.23
C MET A 142 1.31 4.78 -7.01
N HIS A 143 0.43 4.30 -7.90
CA HIS A 143 -0.47 5.16 -8.66
C HIS A 143 -1.37 6.01 -7.74
N LYS A 144 -1.91 5.43 -6.65
CA LYS A 144 -2.74 6.17 -5.70
C LYS A 144 -1.95 7.28 -5.01
N VAL A 145 -0.72 7.01 -4.59
CA VAL A 145 0.17 8.00 -3.95
C VAL A 145 0.56 9.10 -4.93
N TYR A 146 0.89 8.74 -6.18
CA TYR A 146 1.19 9.71 -7.23
C TYR A 146 0.00 10.62 -7.53
N LYS A 147 -1.23 10.07 -7.58
CA LYS A 147 -2.45 10.85 -7.86
C LYS A 147 -2.81 11.78 -6.70
N THR A 148 -2.75 11.27 -5.47
CA THR A 148 -3.11 12.03 -4.25
C THR A 148 -2.01 12.98 -3.78
N LYS A 149 -0.79 12.82 -4.29
CA LYS A 149 0.41 13.56 -3.85
C LYS A 149 0.64 13.46 -2.33
N SER A 150 0.16 12.37 -1.73
CA SER A 150 0.20 12.12 -0.29
C SER A 150 0.54 10.66 -0.02
N ALA A 151 1.37 10.44 0.97
CA ALA A 151 1.70 9.12 1.52
C ALA A 151 1.65 9.16 3.05
N LYS A 152 0.83 10.06 3.62
CA LYS A 152 0.73 10.32 5.06
C LYS A 152 0.23 9.11 5.82
N ASP A 153 -0.68 8.32 5.26
CA ASP A 153 -1.21 7.11 5.95
C ASP A 153 -0.30 5.88 5.83
N ILE A 154 0.72 5.95 4.97
CA ILE A 154 1.71 4.87 4.80
C ILE A 154 2.78 5.01 5.88
N SER A 155 3.18 3.92 6.52
CA SER A 155 4.19 3.93 7.57
C SER A 155 5.59 3.85 6.96
N LEU A 156 6.47 4.80 7.33
CA LEU A 156 7.87 4.76 6.90
C LEU A 156 8.58 3.53 7.48
N ARG A 157 8.27 3.17 8.73
CA ARG A 157 8.83 1.98 9.39
C ARG A 157 8.45 0.70 8.68
N PHE A 158 7.20 0.60 8.21
CA PHE A 158 6.75 -0.50 7.36
C PHE A 158 7.61 -0.60 6.10
N GLN A 159 7.72 0.49 5.33
CA GLN A 159 8.47 0.50 4.06
C GLN A 159 9.94 0.10 4.24
N VAL A 160 10.62 0.62 5.26
CA VAL A 160 12.04 0.28 5.52
C VAL A 160 12.19 -1.19 5.93
N LEU A 161 11.32 -1.71 6.80
CA LEU A 161 11.36 -3.12 7.20
C LEU A 161 11.01 -4.05 6.04
N TYR A 162 10.05 -3.66 5.20
CA TYR A 162 9.61 -4.44 4.05
C TYR A 162 10.73 -4.61 3.02
N VAL A 163 11.38 -3.51 2.60
CA VAL A 163 12.56 -3.53 1.72
C VAL A 163 13.69 -4.37 2.33
N PHE A 164 13.98 -4.18 3.62
CA PHE A 164 15.03 -4.97 4.28
C PHE A 164 14.69 -6.48 4.33
N GLY A 165 13.45 -6.85 4.60
CA GLY A 165 13.00 -8.23 4.61
C GLY A 165 13.07 -8.89 3.23
N LEU A 166 12.65 -8.17 2.17
CA LEU A 166 12.75 -8.62 0.78
C LEU A 166 14.21 -8.83 0.36
N ALA A 167 15.13 -7.95 0.77
CA ALA A 167 16.57 -8.16 0.54
C ALA A 167 17.09 -9.47 1.16
N LEU A 168 16.62 -9.84 2.36
CA LEU A 168 16.96 -11.12 2.99
C LEU A 168 16.35 -12.31 2.23
N ILE A 169 15.11 -12.18 1.74
CA ILE A 169 14.47 -13.21 0.92
C ILE A 169 15.21 -13.41 -0.41
N LEU A 170 15.73 -12.35 -1.01
CA LEU A 170 16.58 -12.47 -2.20
C LEU A 170 17.86 -13.25 -1.90
N VAL A 171 18.54 -12.98 -0.79
CA VAL A 171 19.74 -13.76 -0.39
C VAL A 171 19.40 -15.24 -0.20
N TYR A 172 18.25 -15.54 0.42
CA TYR A 172 17.75 -16.92 0.55
C TYR A 172 17.47 -17.54 -0.82
N GLY A 173 16.70 -16.85 -1.68
CA GLY A 173 16.29 -17.36 -2.98
C GLY A 173 17.47 -17.62 -3.92
N PHE A 174 18.46 -16.73 -3.96
CA PHE A 174 19.70 -16.95 -4.70
C PHE A 174 20.56 -18.07 -4.09
N GLY A 175 20.60 -18.17 -2.75
CA GLY A 175 21.42 -19.17 -2.06
C GLY A 175 20.91 -20.61 -2.19
N GLU A 176 19.61 -20.79 -2.36
CA GLU A 176 18.94 -22.09 -2.55
C GLU A 176 18.54 -22.35 -4.02
N ASP A 177 19.00 -21.51 -4.96
CA ASP A 177 18.67 -21.59 -6.40
C ASP A 177 17.15 -21.62 -6.70
N LEU A 178 16.36 -20.92 -5.88
CA LEU A 178 14.90 -20.87 -5.96
C LEU A 178 14.44 -19.80 -6.96
N TRP A 179 14.64 -20.07 -8.24
CA TRP A 179 14.27 -19.16 -9.33
C TRP A 179 12.82 -18.66 -9.33
N PRO A 180 11.79 -19.44 -8.92
CA PRO A 180 10.40 -18.95 -8.85
C PRO A 180 10.19 -17.90 -7.75
N ILE A 181 11.13 -17.77 -6.81
CA ILE A 181 11.08 -16.83 -5.69
C ILE A 181 11.93 -15.61 -5.98
N PHE A 182 13.23 -15.78 -6.29
CA PHE A 182 14.13 -14.62 -6.37
C PHE A 182 13.88 -13.74 -7.61
N VAL A 183 13.42 -14.29 -8.74
CA VAL A 183 13.12 -13.51 -9.95
C VAL A 183 12.01 -12.50 -9.69
N PRO A 184 10.79 -12.91 -9.27
CA PRO A 184 9.73 -11.97 -8.97
C PRO A 184 10.04 -11.11 -7.74
N ALA A 185 10.72 -11.64 -6.71
CA ALA A 185 11.13 -10.84 -5.55
C ALA A 185 12.11 -9.70 -5.94
N THR A 186 12.91 -9.87 -7.00
CA THR A 186 13.78 -8.80 -7.50
C THR A 186 12.96 -7.66 -8.09
N VAL A 187 11.90 -7.99 -8.83
CA VAL A 187 10.96 -7.01 -9.38
C VAL A 187 10.20 -6.30 -8.25
N GLU A 188 9.77 -7.05 -7.26
CA GLU A 188 9.08 -6.54 -6.07
C GLU A 188 9.97 -5.60 -5.25
N GLU A 189 11.22 -5.97 -4.99
CA GLU A 189 12.20 -5.15 -4.26
C GLU A 189 12.44 -3.81 -4.96
N LEU A 190 12.57 -3.80 -6.29
CA LEU A 190 12.68 -2.56 -7.06
C LEU A 190 11.42 -1.69 -6.91
N ALA A 191 10.22 -2.28 -7.01
CA ALA A 191 8.98 -1.57 -6.81
C ALA A 191 8.83 -1.04 -5.36
N ALA A 192 9.29 -1.79 -4.37
CA ALA A 192 9.30 -1.40 -2.96
C ALA A 192 10.26 -0.22 -2.71
N ILE A 193 11.45 -0.23 -3.31
CA ILE A 193 12.39 0.89 -3.26
C ILE A 193 11.79 2.14 -3.91
N VAL A 194 11.11 2.01 -5.06
CA VAL A 194 10.41 3.13 -5.70
C VAL A 194 9.32 3.68 -4.79
N MET A 195 8.51 2.81 -4.18
CA MET A 195 7.46 3.21 -3.24
C MET A 195 8.03 3.91 -2.00
N LEU A 196 9.14 3.43 -1.45
CA LEU A 196 9.87 4.09 -0.37
C LEU A 196 10.39 5.48 -0.81
N GLY A 197 10.92 5.60 -2.02
CA GLY A 197 11.32 6.88 -2.61
C GLY A 197 10.15 7.86 -2.73
N MET A 198 8.99 7.40 -3.21
CA MET A 198 7.76 8.20 -3.27
C MET A 198 7.32 8.64 -1.87
N LYS A 199 7.40 7.74 -0.88
CA LYS A 199 7.07 8.03 0.51
C LYS A 199 7.93 9.18 1.04
N LEU A 200 9.24 9.09 0.86
CA LEU A 200 10.19 10.12 1.30
C LEU A 200 9.93 11.44 0.56
N TYR A 201 9.70 11.41 -0.74
CA TYR A 201 9.44 12.62 -1.54
C TYR A 201 8.19 13.37 -1.06
N TYR A 202 7.05 12.67 -0.93
CA TYR A 202 5.78 13.31 -0.57
C TYR A 202 5.71 13.72 0.91
N ASP A 203 6.43 13.03 1.81
CA ASP A 203 6.57 13.50 3.19
C ASP A 203 7.28 14.85 3.26
N HIS A 204 8.43 14.98 2.57
CA HIS A 204 9.17 16.25 2.52
C HIS A 204 8.39 17.36 1.80
N TRP A 205 7.58 17.01 0.79
CA TRP A 205 6.71 17.98 0.12
C TRP A 205 5.65 18.54 1.07
N SER A 206 5.06 17.67 1.91
CA SER A 206 4.03 18.08 2.88
C SER A 206 4.53 19.02 3.99
N THR A 207 5.84 19.09 4.19
CA THR A 207 6.47 19.97 5.20
C THR A 207 6.96 21.32 4.65
N LYS A 208 6.86 21.57 3.33
CA LYS A 208 7.26 22.87 2.75
C LYS A 208 6.25 23.97 3.13
N PRO A 209 6.69 25.08 3.75
CA PRO A 209 5.84 26.25 3.98
C PRO A 209 5.37 26.78 2.62
N GLY A 210 4.06 26.69 2.34
CA GLY A 210 3.45 27.10 1.05
C GLY A 210 2.64 26.02 0.33
N ALA A 211 2.73 24.75 0.73
CA ALA A 211 1.94 23.66 0.14
C ALA A 211 0.52 23.51 0.75
N VAL A 212 0.18 24.33 1.77
CA VAL A 212 -1.10 24.29 2.52
C VAL A 212 -1.95 25.53 2.18
N GLY A 213 -1.98 25.98 0.92
CA GLY A 213 -2.61 27.26 0.60
C GLY A 213 -2.96 27.52 -0.86
N THR A 214 -3.59 26.56 -1.56
CA THR A 214 -4.15 26.85 -2.90
C THR A 214 -5.60 26.41 -3.10
N ASP A 215 -6.27 25.90 -2.08
CA ASP A 215 -7.54 25.17 -2.29
C ASP A 215 -8.74 25.83 -1.60
N GLU A 216 -8.54 26.98 -0.92
CA GLU A 216 -9.62 27.79 -0.34
C GLU A 216 -9.43 29.29 -0.64
N SER A 217 -9.83 29.71 -1.84
CA SER A 217 -10.33 31.05 -2.14
C SER A 217 -10.86 31.04 -3.59
N GLY A 218 -12.16 31.04 -3.90
CA GLY A 218 -13.27 31.52 -3.08
C GLY A 218 -13.06 33.01 -2.82
N ASP A 219 -13.30 33.84 -3.84
CA ASP A 219 -13.51 35.29 -3.74
C ASP A 219 -12.69 36.00 -2.65
N LEU A 220 -11.39 36.13 -2.86
CA LEU A 220 -10.66 37.24 -2.26
C LEU A 220 -10.58 38.32 -3.33
N GLU A 221 -11.55 39.24 -3.29
CA GLU A 221 -11.30 40.61 -3.73
C GLU A 221 -9.94 41.00 -3.15
N LEU A 222 -8.94 41.06 -4.01
CA LEU A 222 -7.71 41.76 -3.73
C LEU A 222 -8.13 43.22 -3.59
N GLY A 223 -8.48 43.60 -2.36
CA GLY A 223 -8.51 44.96 -1.86
C GLY A 223 -7.11 45.54 -1.87
N ILE A 224 -6.48 45.56 -3.04
CA ILE A 224 -5.48 46.56 -3.35
C ILE A 224 -6.31 47.83 -3.50
N GLU A 225 -6.46 48.58 -2.41
CA GLU A 225 -6.72 50.01 -2.52
C GLU A 225 -5.62 50.54 -3.45
N SER A 226 -5.96 50.74 -4.72
CA SER A 226 -5.06 51.42 -5.65
C SER A 226 -4.82 52.82 -5.09
N PRO A 227 -3.60 53.37 -5.18
CA PRO A 227 -3.32 54.74 -4.73
C PRO A 227 -4.24 55.80 -5.36
N LEU A 228 -4.90 55.44 -6.47
CA LEU A 228 -5.92 56.22 -7.16
C LEU A 228 -7.24 56.35 -6.37
N SER A 229 -7.69 55.32 -5.63
CA SER A 229 -8.97 55.43 -4.89
C SER A 229 -8.88 56.38 -3.69
N LYS A 230 -7.73 56.41 -3.00
CA LYS A 230 -7.45 57.37 -1.92
C LYS A 230 -7.34 58.80 -2.45
N SER A 231 -6.76 58.99 -3.63
CA SER A 231 -6.68 60.29 -4.32
C SER A 231 -8.08 60.82 -4.68
N GLU A 232 -8.95 59.98 -5.24
CA GLU A 232 -10.31 60.37 -5.61
C GLU A 232 -11.19 60.67 -4.39
N SER A 233 -11.03 59.94 -3.28
CA SER A 233 -11.77 60.21 -2.04
C SER A 233 -11.40 61.57 -1.41
N ASN A 234 -10.11 61.93 -1.44
CA ASN A 234 -9.63 63.21 -0.91
C ASN A 234 -10.00 64.39 -1.82
N PHE A 235 -9.99 64.20 -3.14
CA PHE A 235 -10.43 65.22 -4.09
C PHE A 235 -11.93 65.52 -3.96
N ASN A 236 -12.78 64.48 -3.83
CA ASN A 236 -14.22 64.66 -3.65
C ASN A 236 -14.61 65.22 -2.28
N ALA A 237 -13.80 65.00 -1.24
CA ALA A 237 -13.98 65.65 0.06
C ALA A 237 -13.66 67.15 0.01
N MET A 238 -12.62 67.54 -0.74
CA MET A 238 -12.23 68.94 -0.91
C MET A 238 -13.20 69.75 -1.78
N THR A 239 -13.83 69.15 -2.79
CA THR A 239 -14.80 69.84 -3.67
C THR A 239 -16.18 70.01 -3.04
N LYS A 240 -16.51 69.24 -1.99
CA LYS A 240 -17.76 69.39 -1.22
C LYS A 240 -17.66 70.37 -0.04
N SER A 241 -16.47 70.90 0.26
CA SER A 241 -16.25 71.85 1.36
C SER A 241 -15.92 73.28 0.89
N ALA A 242 -16.18 73.61 -0.37
CA ALA A 242 -16.06 74.94 -0.96
C ALA A 242 -17.45 75.42 -1.42
#